data_AF-A0A8T3XIR4-F1
#
_entry.id   AF-A0A8T3XIR4-F1
#
_cell.length_a   1.000
_cell.length_b   1.000
_cell.length_c   1.000
_cell.angle_alpha   90.00
_cell.angle_beta   90.00
_cell.angle_gamma   90.00
#
_symmetry.space_group_name_H-M   'P 1'
#
loop_
_entity.id
_entity.type
_entity.pdbx_description
1 polymer ?
#
loop_
_entity_poly.entity_id
_entity_poly.type
_entity_poly.pdbx_seq_one_letter_code
_entity_poly.pdbx_strand_id
1 'polypeptide(L)'
;MKKFIIFLALLLVLASCNAQETPKKEDFCGDDVCQDNEKESGCAADCGGFEGITKKQCADARGNWNDCGSPCAGTGAEYCIEVCQAQCECGGIAGFSCPEGYKCRLTGKIADEMGVCVKEK
;
A
#
# COMPACT_ATOMS: atom_id res chain seq x y z
N MET A 1 -39.14 45.27 21.43
CA MET A 1 -37.72 44.88 21.48
C MET A 1 -37.50 43.39 21.78
N LYS A 2 -38.25 42.74 22.69
CA LYS A 2 -38.14 41.28 22.95
C LYS A 2 -38.58 40.35 21.80
N LYS A 3 -39.49 40.78 20.92
CA LYS A 3 -39.98 39.97 19.77
C LYS A 3 -38.97 39.83 18.63
N PHE A 4 -38.01 40.76 18.50
CA PHE A 4 -36.97 40.70 17.46
C PHE A 4 -35.85 39.69 17.77
N ILE A 5 -35.62 39.39 19.06
CA ILE A 5 -34.57 38.46 19.50
C ILE A 5 -34.94 37.00 19.17
N ILE A 6 -36.25 36.69 19.16
CA ILE A 6 -36.75 35.34 18.89
C ILE A 6 -36.61 34.96 17.42
N PHE A 7 -36.73 35.92 16.49
CA PHE A 7 -36.57 35.68 15.06
C PHE A 7 -35.10 35.45 14.64
N LEU A 8 -34.16 36.09 15.33
CA LEU A 8 -32.72 35.92 15.06
C LEU A 8 -32.20 34.55 15.50
N ALA A 9 -32.79 33.98 16.56
CA ALA A 9 -32.42 32.64 17.05
C ALA A 9 -32.94 31.51 16.14
N LEU A 10 -34.06 31.71 15.42
CA LEU A 10 -34.63 30.71 14.52
C LEU A 10 -33.86 30.59 13.20
N LEU A 11 -33.23 31.69 12.74
CA LEU A 11 -32.43 31.74 11.51
C LEU A 11 -31.04 31.10 11.66
N LEU A 12 -30.51 30.99 12.88
CA LEU A 12 -29.22 30.37 13.17
C LEU A 12 -29.24 28.83 13.18
N VAL A 13 -30.43 28.21 13.31
CA VAL A 13 -30.55 26.74 13.38
C VAL A 13 -30.58 26.09 11.98
N LEU A 14 -30.93 26.85 10.93
CA LEU A 14 -30.99 26.34 9.55
C LEU A 14 -29.63 26.35 8.82
N ALA A 15 -28.59 26.92 9.41
CA ALA A 15 -27.24 26.93 8.83
C ALA A 15 -26.41 25.67 9.20
N SER A 16 -26.92 24.80 10.07
CA SER A 16 -26.24 23.57 10.50
C SER A 16 -26.61 22.36 9.64
N CYS A 17 -26.71 22.53 8.32
CA CYS A 17 -26.53 21.40 7.42
C CYS A 17 -25.02 21.11 7.37
N ASN A 18 -24.52 20.38 8.37
CA ASN A 18 -23.26 19.66 8.20
C ASN A 18 -23.48 18.72 7.01
N ALA A 19 -22.67 18.88 5.96
CA ALA A 19 -22.56 17.87 4.93
C ALA A 19 -22.20 16.56 5.64
N GLN A 20 -23.15 15.63 5.73
CA GLN A 20 -22.82 14.25 6.05
C GLN A 20 -21.92 13.80 4.91
N GLU A 21 -20.64 13.64 5.21
CA GLU A 21 -19.72 12.88 4.37
C GLU A 21 -20.43 11.56 4.07
N THR A 22 -20.77 11.36 2.80
CA THR A 22 -21.33 10.10 2.34
C THR A 22 -20.46 8.98 2.88
N PRO A 23 -21.03 7.89 3.42
CA PRO A 23 -20.23 6.75 3.85
C PRO A 23 -19.30 6.38 2.69
N LYS A 24 -17.98 6.50 2.90
CA LYS A 24 -16.99 6.07 1.92
C LYS A 24 -17.38 4.65 1.57
N LYS A 25 -17.76 4.46 0.31
CA LYS A 25 -18.17 3.18 -0.27
C LYS A 25 -17.14 2.16 0.19
N GLU A 26 -17.58 1.12 0.89
CA GLU A 26 -16.71 0.11 1.51
C GLU A 26 -15.63 -0.32 0.51
N ASP A 27 -14.37 -0.14 0.90
CA ASP A 27 -13.23 -0.45 0.06
C ASP A 27 -13.27 -1.94 -0.26
N PHE A 28 -13.43 -2.27 -1.55
CA PHE A 28 -13.57 -3.64 -2.02
C PHE A 28 -12.17 -4.24 -2.25
N CYS A 29 -11.42 -4.42 -1.17
CA CYS A 29 -10.01 -4.78 -1.25
C CYS A 29 -9.80 -6.23 -1.69
N GLY A 30 -8.75 -6.48 -2.47
CA GLY A 30 -8.36 -7.82 -2.90
C GLY A 30 -9.08 -8.33 -4.15
N ASP A 31 -9.49 -7.43 -5.05
CA ASP A 31 -9.99 -7.78 -6.39
C ASP A 31 -8.88 -7.77 -7.47
N ASP A 32 -7.62 -7.52 -7.07
CA ASP A 32 -6.44 -7.43 -7.91
C ASP A 32 -6.47 -6.31 -8.97
N VAL A 33 -7.37 -5.33 -8.83
CA VAL A 33 -7.50 -4.18 -9.73
C VAL A 33 -7.22 -2.91 -8.94
N CYS A 34 -6.18 -2.14 -9.29
CA CYS A 34 -5.94 -0.86 -8.63
C CYS A 34 -7.07 0.15 -8.93
N GLN A 35 -7.97 0.33 -7.98
CA GLN A 35 -9.03 1.34 -8.06
C GLN A 35 -8.54 2.68 -7.48
N ASP A 36 -9.09 3.80 -7.96
CA ASP A 36 -8.64 5.13 -7.49
C ASP A 36 -8.92 5.35 -5.99
N ASN A 37 -9.94 4.70 -5.44
CA ASN A 37 -10.23 4.72 -3.99
C ASN A 37 -9.28 3.86 -3.16
N GLU A 38 -8.51 2.95 -3.77
CA GLU A 38 -7.61 2.01 -3.07
C GLU A 38 -6.19 2.54 -2.85
N LYS A 39 -5.81 3.60 -3.59
CA LYS A 39 -4.51 4.27 -3.43
C LYS A 39 -4.36 5.00 -2.11
N GLU A 40 -5.46 5.48 -1.55
CA GLU A 40 -5.51 6.28 -0.31
C GLU A 40 -6.20 5.56 0.85
N SER A 41 -6.82 4.40 0.60
CA SER A 41 -7.37 3.52 1.64
C SER A 41 -6.35 2.44 2.01
N GLY A 42 -6.64 1.64 3.04
CA GLY A 42 -5.76 0.56 3.53
C GLY A 42 -5.52 -0.59 2.54
N CYS A 43 -5.75 -0.38 1.25
CA CYS A 43 -5.83 -1.37 0.18
C CYS A 43 -4.88 -1.09 -0.98
N ALA A 44 -3.83 -0.30 -0.72
CA ALA A 44 -2.80 0.06 -1.69
C ALA A 44 -2.02 -1.14 -2.26
N ALA A 45 -2.14 -2.34 -1.68
CA ALA A 45 -1.49 -3.56 -2.18
C ALA A 45 -1.94 -3.93 -3.61
N ASP A 46 -3.18 -3.62 -3.98
CA ASP A 46 -3.73 -3.84 -5.33
C ASP A 46 -3.18 -2.80 -6.34
N CYS A 47 -2.66 -1.68 -5.82
CA CYS A 47 -2.04 -0.60 -6.58
C CYS A 47 -0.52 -0.72 -6.77
N GLY A 48 0.08 -1.80 -6.25
CA GLY A 48 1.50 -2.08 -6.40
C GLY A 48 2.32 -1.58 -5.22
N GLY A 49 3.23 -2.44 -4.76
CA GLY A 49 4.19 -2.14 -3.71
C GLY A 49 5.45 -1.47 -4.25
N PHE A 50 6.57 -1.75 -3.59
CA PHE A 50 7.91 -1.43 -4.04
C PHE A 50 8.11 -1.91 -5.49
N GLU A 51 8.71 -1.05 -6.31
CA GLU A 51 8.91 -1.25 -7.76
C GLU A 51 7.62 -1.40 -8.58
N GLY A 52 6.45 -1.11 -7.99
CA GLY A 52 5.15 -1.15 -8.67
C GLY A 52 4.61 -2.57 -8.89
N ILE A 53 5.20 -3.59 -8.25
CA ILE A 53 4.75 -4.97 -8.34
C ILE A 53 3.48 -5.14 -7.51
N THR A 54 2.40 -5.66 -8.11
CA THR A 54 1.17 -5.97 -7.37
C THR A 54 1.26 -7.31 -6.64
N LYS A 55 0.41 -7.50 -5.63
CA LYS A 55 0.31 -8.77 -4.89
C LYS A 55 0.02 -9.95 -5.82
N LYS A 56 -0.87 -9.76 -6.79
CA LYS A 56 -1.15 -10.73 -7.85
C LYS A 56 0.09 -11.08 -8.68
N GLN A 57 0.79 -10.07 -9.20
CA GLN A 57 2.01 -10.31 -9.98
C GLN A 57 3.04 -11.11 -9.18
N CYS A 58 3.20 -10.76 -7.90
CA CYS A 58 4.08 -11.51 -6.99
C CYS A 58 3.64 -12.96 -6.82
N ALA A 59 2.36 -13.20 -6.54
CA ALA A 59 1.80 -14.54 -6.34
C ALA A 59 1.88 -15.40 -7.61
N ASP A 60 1.52 -14.84 -8.77
CA ASP A 60 1.59 -15.52 -10.07
C ASP A 60 3.04 -15.94 -10.40
N ALA A 61 4.02 -15.14 -9.96
CA ALA A 61 5.44 -15.42 -10.10
C ALA A 61 6.01 -16.33 -9.00
N ARG A 62 5.19 -16.86 -8.09
CA ARG A 62 5.63 -17.62 -6.89
C ARG A 62 6.62 -16.83 -6.00
N GLY A 63 6.46 -15.52 -5.92
CA GLY A 63 7.14 -14.67 -4.95
C GLY A 63 6.47 -14.75 -3.57
N ASN A 64 7.13 -14.15 -2.57
CA ASN A 64 6.56 -13.99 -1.23
C ASN A 64 6.13 -12.54 -1.03
N TRP A 65 4.83 -12.28 -0.95
CA TRP A 65 4.35 -10.92 -0.69
C TRP A 65 4.56 -10.56 0.77
N ASN A 66 5.23 -9.44 1.02
CA ASN A 66 5.39 -8.87 2.35
C ASN A 66 4.77 -7.46 2.35
N ASP A 67 3.69 -7.27 3.11
CA ASP A 67 3.01 -5.97 3.26
C ASP A 67 3.89 -4.91 3.97
N CYS A 68 4.95 -5.35 4.65
CA CYS A 68 5.83 -4.51 5.44
C CYS A 68 7.30 -4.95 5.34
N GLY A 69 7.86 -4.82 4.14
CA GLY A 69 9.25 -5.16 3.89
C GLY A 69 10.19 -3.96 3.92
N SER A 70 11.49 -4.25 4.02
CA SER A 70 12.55 -3.24 3.99
C SER A 70 12.98 -2.93 2.56
N PRO A 71 12.97 -1.66 2.11
CA PRO A 71 13.43 -1.29 0.77
C PRO A 71 14.93 -1.50 0.58
N CYS A 72 15.69 -1.71 1.67
CA CYS A 72 17.12 -2.00 1.61
C CYS A 72 17.42 -3.50 1.47
N ALA A 73 16.41 -4.38 1.45
CA ALA A 73 16.62 -5.80 1.21
C ALA A 73 17.49 -6.03 -0.04
N GLY A 74 18.52 -6.86 0.10
CA GLY A 74 19.48 -7.17 -0.96
C GLY A 74 20.47 -6.05 -1.34
N THR A 75 20.45 -4.88 -0.71
CA THR A 75 21.39 -3.78 -1.04
C THR A 75 22.74 -3.89 -0.33
N GLY A 76 22.78 -4.64 0.78
CA GLY A 76 23.97 -4.76 1.62
C GLY A 76 24.25 -3.54 2.47
N ALA A 77 23.27 -2.62 2.58
CA ALA A 77 23.35 -1.47 3.45
C ALA A 77 23.50 -1.90 4.92
N GLU A 78 24.47 -1.31 5.61
CA GLU A 78 24.68 -1.50 7.06
C GLU A 78 23.57 -0.83 7.88
N TYR A 79 23.04 0.27 7.34
CA TYR A 79 21.93 1.01 7.92
C TYR A 79 20.81 1.14 6.88
N CYS A 80 19.59 0.83 7.29
CA CYS A 80 18.40 1.08 6.52
C CYS A 80 17.43 1.91 7.33
N ILE A 81 16.75 2.86 6.69
CA ILE A 81 15.61 3.51 7.31
C ILE A 81 14.52 2.45 7.45
N GLU A 82 13.99 2.27 8.66
CA GLU A 82 12.85 1.39 8.94
C GLU A 82 11.57 2.01 8.40
N VAL A 83 11.43 1.99 7.07
CA VAL A 83 10.16 2.23 6.40
C VAL A 83 9.53 0.90 6.03
N CYS A 84 8.24 0.79 6.36
CA CYS A 84 7.39 -0.34 6.00
C CYS A 84 6.90 -0.11 4.57
N GLN A 85 7.35 -0.93 3.62
CA GLN A 85 6.86 -0.87 2.25
C GLN A 85 6.41 -2.25 1.78
N ALA A 86 5.20 -2.33 1.25
CA ALA A 86 4.72 -3.56 0.62
C ALA A 86 5.67 -3.95 -0.52
N GLN A 87 6.11 -5.21 -0.60
CA GLN A 87 7.10 -5.64 -1.57
C GLN A 87 6.94 -7.12 -1.94
N CYS A 88 7.40 -7.48 -3.14
CA CYS A 88 7.54 -8.86 -3.54
C CYS A 88 8.95 -9.37 -3.19
N GLU A 89 9.03 -10.27 -2.22
CA GLU A 89 10.26 -10.90 -1.80
C GLU A 89 10.58 -12.15 -2.64
N CYS A 90 11.86 -12.44 -2.74
CA CYS A 90 12.41 -13.50 -3.58
C CYS A 90 13.60 -14.19 -2.92
N GLY A 91 14.06 -15.30 -3.48
CA GLY A 91 15.15 -16.09 -2.93
C GLY A 91 14.68 -16.91 -1.73
N GLY A 92 15.52 -16.97 -0.69
CA GLY A 92 15.29 -17.83 0.46
C GLY A 92 15.41 -19.32 0.15
N ILE A 93 15.29 -20.13 1.19
CA ILE A 93 15.28 -21.59 1.09
C ILE A 93 14.09 -22.12 0.28
N ALA A 94 13.01 -21.34 0.22
CA ALA A 94 11.82 -21.67 -0.56
C ALA A 94 11.99 -21.41 -2.06
N GLY A 95 13.06 -20.71 -2.47
CA GLY A 95 13.33 -20.40 -3.87
C GLY A 95 12.27 -19.50 -4.51
N PHE A 96 11.77 -18.50 -3.78
CA PHE A 96 10.78 -17.55 -4.27
C PHE A 96 11.30 -16.81 -5.51
N SER A 97 10.47 -16.69 -6.54
CA SER A 97 10.85 -16.09 -7.83
C SER A 97 10.20 -14.72 -8.06
N CYS A 98 10.82 -13.94 -8.96
CA CYS A 98 10.32 -12.63 -9.34
C CYS A 98 9.47 -12.69 -10.61
N PRO A 99 8.53 -11.75 -10.79
CA PRO A 99 7.78 -11.61 -12.04
C PRO A 99 8.70 -11.33 -13.24
N GLU A 100 8.17 -11.55 -14.45
CA GLU A 100 8.89 -11.24 -15.70
C GLU A 100 9.32 -9.76 -15.75
N GLY A 101 10.58 -9.52 -16.16
CA GLY A 101 11.18 -8.18 -16.19
C GLY A 101 11.74 -7.69 -14.84
N TYR A 102 11.71 -8.54 -13.81
CA TYR A 102 12.29 -8.27 -12.50
C TYR A 102 13.34 -9.32 -12.15
N LYS A 103 14.36 -8.88 -11.42
CA LYS A 103 15.41 -9.74 -10.86
C LYS A 103 15.38 -9.74 -9.35
N CYS A 104 15.79 -10.87 -8.76
CA CYS A 104 15.94 -10.95 -7.32
C CYS A 104 17.21 -10.21 -6.88
N ARG A 105 17.06 -9.12 -6.13
CA ARG A 105 18.19 -8.40 -5.54
C ARG A 105 18.59 -9.07 -4.24
N LEU A 106 19.79 -9.63 -4.21
CA LEU A 106 20.43 -10.29 -3.07
C LEU A 106 21.79 -9.65 -2.80
N THR A 107 22.26 -9.68 -1.56
CA THR A 107 23.64 -9.28 -1.25
C THR A 107 24.66 -10.35 -1.63
N GLY A 108 24.22 -11.61 -1.69
CA GLY A 108 25.07 -12.77 -1.96
C GLY A 108 25.98 -13.14 -0.81
N LYS A 109 25.76 -12.59 0.40
CA LYS A 109 26.64 -12.77 1.56
C LYS A 109 26.29 -13.99 2.40
N ILE A 110 25.05 -14.48 2.31
CA ILE A 110 24.55 -15.62 3.09
C ILE A 110 23.82 -16.60 2.17
N ALA A 111 23.89 -17.89 2.51
CA ALA A 111 23.08 -18.90 1.85
C ALA A 111 21.59 -18.66 2.16
N ASP A 112 20.72 -18.99 1.21
CA ASP A 112 19.26 -18.86 1.36
C ASP A 112 18.83 -17.44 1.76
N GLU A 113 19.53 -16.42 1.25
CA GLU A 113 19.20 -15.02 1.50
C GLU A 113 17.83 -14.67 0.93
N MET A 114 17.03 -13.96 1.72
CA MET A 114 15.81 -13.30 1.26
C MET A 114 16.17 -11.97 0.60
N GLY A 115 15.67 -11.75 -0.60
CA GLY A 115 15.83 -10.54 -1.39
C GLY A 115 14.50 -9.86 -1.69
N VAL A 116 14.58 -8.86 -2.55
CA VAL A 116 13.40 -8.16 -3.08
C VAL A 116 13.49 -8.11 -4.61
N CYS A 117 12.35 -8.27 -5.27
CA CYS A 117 12.24 -8.13 -6.71
C CYS A 117 12.41 -6.67 -7.11
N VAL A 118 13.36 -6.40 -8.01
CA VAL A 118 13.64 -5.07 -8.56
C VAL A 118 13.63 -5.12 -10.07
N LYS A 119 13.23 -4.02 -10.71
CA LYS A 119 13.21 -3.95 -12.16
C LYS A 119 14.61 -4.19 -12.74
N GLU A 120 14.69 -5.00 -13.79
CA GLU A 120 15.92 -5.11 -14.55
C GLU A 120 16.22 -3.76 -15.22
N LYS A 121 17.47 -3.29 -15.06
CA LYS A 121 17.97 -2.08 -15.71
C LYS A 121 18.74 -2.46 -16.96
#